data_AF-A0A3B6RMW4-F1
#
_entry.id   AF-A0A3B6RMW4-F1
#
_cell.length_a   1.000
_cell.length_b   1.000
_cell.length_c   1.000
_cell.angle_alpha   90.00
_cell.angle_beta   90.00
_cell.angle_gamma   90.00
#
_symmetry.space_group_name_H-M   'P 1'
#
loop_
_entity.id
_entity.type
_entity.pdbx_description
1 polymer ?
#
loop_
_entity_poly.entity_id
_entity_poly.type
_entity_poly.pdbx_seq_one_letter_code
_entity_poly.pdbx_strand_id
1 'polypeptide(L)'
;MPAEDGGLGLIVVLDFRAQLWKWKAGVRHDDATWVLGRIVELDKLLPLGAAGKRKPLALVGFDGENNVTLVRTSCGIFLVHLHSMTFKRLCNSGSARDIHIYNAFSSFYDADDFL
;
A
#
# COMPACT_ATOMS: atom_id res chain seq x y z
N MET A 1 1.87 -9.80 -6.29
CA MET A 1 2.49 -8.95 -5.25
C MET A 1 3.36 -9.83 -4.37
N PRO A 2 4.70 -9.75 -4.45
CA PRO A 2 5.59 -10.37 -3.47
C PRO A 2 5.43 -9.70 -2.08
N ALA A 3 5.41 -10.44 -0.98
CA ALA A 3 5.54 -9.95 0.39
C ALA A 3 7.02 -9.67 0.68
N GLU A 4 7.35 -9.17 1.87
CA GLU A 4 8.75 -8.88 2.26
C GLU A 4 9.69 -10.11 2.15
N ASP A 5 9.14 -11.33 2.09
CA ASP A 5 9.82 -12.62 1.88
C ASP A 5 9.66 -13.21 0.47
N GLY A 6 9.07 -12.48 -0.47
CA GLY A 6 8.77 -12.95 -1.81
C GLY A 6 7.40 -13.64 -1.97
N GLY A 7 6.62 -13.83 -0.90
CA GLY A 7 5.29 -14.49 -0.88
C GLY A 7 4.14 -13.63 -1.43
N LEU A 8 2.85 -13.95 -1.28
CA LEU A 8 1.78 -12.99 -1.68
C LEU A 8 1.57 -11.92 -0.60
N GLY A 9 1.60 -10.63 -0.95
CA GLY A 9 1.42 -9.50 -0.04
C GLY A 9 0.09 -8.75 -0.23
N LEU A 10 -0.52 -8.28 0.86
CA LEU A 10 -1.72 -7.43 0.88
C LEU A 10 -1.49 -6.22 1.79
N ILE A 11 -1.89 -5.03 1.36
CA ILE A 11 -1.86 -3.82 2.20
C ILE A 11 -3.29 -3.34 2.45
N VAL A 12 -3.65 -3.22 3.72
CA VAL A 12 -4.93 -2.67 4.16
C VAL A 12 -4.66 -1.36 4.89
N VAL A 13 -5.38 -0.29 4.54
CA VAL A 13 -5.33 0.96 5.30
C VAL A 13 -6.60 1.13 6.11
N LEU A 14 -6.41 1.40 7.40
CA LEU A 14 -7.45 1.81 8.33
C LEU A 14 -7.02 3.13 8.96
N ASP A 15 -7.78 4.20 8.69
CA ASP A 15 -7.46 5.59 9.03
C ASP A 15 -6.08 6.04 8.54
N PHE A 16 -5.07 5.96 9.43
CA PHE A 16 -3.68 6.35 9.16
C PHE A 16 -2.71 5.18 9.32
N ARG A 17 -3.21 3.95 9.45
CA ARG A 17 -2.40 2.76 9.64
C ARG A 17 -2.41 1.92 8.38
N ALA A 18 -1.23 1.71 7.80
CA ALA A 18 -1.04 0.69 6.78
C ALA A 18 -0.68 -0.63 7.47
N GLN A 19 -1.50 -1.64 7.26
CA GLN A 19 -1.28 -3.01 7.71
C GLN A 19 -0.78 -3.82 6.53
N LEU A 20 0.43 -4.35 6.65
CA LEU A 20 1.06 -5.23 5.68
C LEU A 20 0.79 -6.67 6.12
N TRP A 21 -0.01 -7.35 5.32
CA TRP A 21 -0.40 -8.73 5.47
C TRP A 21 0.41 -9.58 4.51
N LYS A 22 0.80 -10.76 4.95
CA LYS A 22 1.45 -11.76 4.12
C LYS A 22 0.63 -13.02 4.09
N TRP A 23 0.62 -13.67 2.94
CA TRP A 23 0.03 -14.97 2.79
C TRP A 23 0.92 -16.01 3.46
N LYS A 24 0.39 -16.69 4.48
CA LYS A 24 1.07 -17.83 5.11
C LYS A 24 0.49 -19.09 4.51
N ALA A 25 1.29 -19.82 3.74
CA ALA A 25 0.94 -21.15 3.27
C ALA A 25 0.77 -22.10 4.47
N GLY A 26 -0.30 -22.88 4.43
CA GLY A 26 -0.53 -23.99 5.35
C GLY A 26 0.31 -25.21 4.99
N VAL A 27 0.23 -26.25 5.82
CA VAL A 27 0.81 -27.57 5.51
C VAL A 27 -0.11 -28.35 4.57
N ARG A 28 -1.42 -28.08 4.62
CA ARG A 28 -2.46 -28.60 3.73
C ARG A 28 -2.90 -27.49 2.76
N HIS A 29 -3.92 -27.76 1.94
CA HIS A 29 -4.44 -26.77 1.00
C HIS A 29 -5.45 -25.79 1.63
N ASP A 30 -6.05 -26.15 2.77
CA ASP A 30 -7.16 -25.44 3.43
C ASP A 30 -6.76 -24.59 4.64
N ASP A 31 -5.50 -24.67 5.06
CA ASP A 31 -4.91 -24.01 6.23
C ASP A 31 -4.04 -22.79 5.87
N ALA A 32 -4.09 -22.36 4.61
CA ALA A 32 -3.45 -21.13 4.18
C ALA A 32 -4.27 -19.90 4.62
N THR A 33 -3.61 -18.88 5.16
CA THR A 33 -4.28 -17.72 5.74
C THR A 33 -3.46 -16.44 5.63
N TRP A 34 -4.14 -15.29 5.63
CA TRP A 34 -3.49 -13.99 5.75
C TRP A 34 -3.06 -13.77 7.19
N VAL A 35 -1.77 -13.51 7.39
CA VAL A 35 -1.23 -13.13 8.70
C VAL A 35 -0.73 -11.70 8.66
N LEU A 36 -1.07 -10.93 9.70
CA LEU A 36 -0.57 -9.57 9.85
C LEU A 36 0.94 -9.62 10.10
N GLY A 37 1.71 -9.04 9.19
CA GLY A 37 3.17 -8.95 9.30
C GLY A 37 3.61 -7.69 10.03
N ARG A 38 3.18 -6.52 9.53
CA ARG A 38 3.67 -5.22 10.01
C ARG A 38 2.57 -4.16 10.00
N ILE A 39 2.64 -3.22 10.95
CA ILE A 39 1.82 -2.00 10.94
C ILE A 39 2.74 -0.79 10.80
N VAL A 40 2.37 0.12 9.89
CA VAL A 40 3.03 1.40 9.67
C VAL A 40 2.05 2.53 10.01
N GLU A 41 2.40 3.34 11.00
CA GLU A 41 1.64 4.56 11.38
C GLU A 41 2.00 5.70 10.42
N LEU A 42 1.25 5.83 9.33
CA LEU A 42 1.52 6.78 8.25
C LEU A 42 1.39 8.24 8.69
N ASP A 43 0.61 8.54 9.73
CA ASP A 43 0.48 9.90 10.27
C ASP A 43 1.66 10.37 11.13
N LYS A 44 2.47 9.42 11.61
CA LYS A 44 3.75 9.70 12.27
C LYS A 44 4.86 9.86 11.25
N LEU A 45 4.75 9.17 10.11
CA LEU A 45 5.71 9.24 9.01
C LEU A 45 5.50 10.47 8.13
N LEU A 46 4.25 10.76 7.77
CA LEU A 46 3.90 11.79 6.80
C LEU A 46 3.61 13.14 7.47
N PRO A 47 3.98 14.26 6.83
CA PRO A 47 3.71 15.61 7.34
C PRO A 47 2.25 16.00 7.06
N LEU A 48 1.31 15.42 7.83
CA LEU A 48 -0.14 15.60 7.66
C LEU A 48 -0.73 16.80 8.41
N GLY A 49 0.12 17.58 9.10
CA GLY A 49 -0.32 18.67 9.96
C GLY A 49 -1.01 18.19 11.25
N ALA A 50 -1.79 19.08 11.87
CA ALA A 50 -2.41 18.88 13.17
C ALA A 50 -3.45 17.74 13.16
N ALA A 51 -3.40 16.85 14.16
CA ALA A 51 -4.21 15.64 14.23
C ALA A 51 -5.72 15.87 14.01
N GLY A 52 -6.31 16.88 14.67
CA GLY A 52 -7.74 17.19 14.55
C GLY A 52 -8.21 17.73 13.20
N LYS A 53 -7.29 17.97 12.25
CA LYS A 53 -7.61 18.43 10.88
C LYS A 53 -7.29 17.39 9.81
N ARG A 54 -6.75 16.23 10.20
CA ARG A 54 -6.38 15.16 9.26
C ARG A 54 -7.64 14.50 8.73
N LYS A 55 -7.60 14.13 7.45
CA LYS A 55 -8.64 13.30 6.82
C LYS A 55 -8.08 11.91 6.55
N PRO A 56 -8.91 10.85 6.52
CA PRO A 56 -8.48 9.52 6.11
C PRO A 56 -7.69 9.57 4.81
N LEU A 57 -6.61 8.80 4.74
CA LEU A 57 -5.80 8.69 3.53
C LEU A 57 -6.31 7.56 2.63
N ALA A 58 -5.97 7.63 1.35
CA ALA A 58 -6.27 6.59 0.38
C ALA A 58 -4.96 6.02 -0.18
N LEU A 59 -4.82 4.70 -0.20
CA LEU A 59 -3.82 4.05 -1.04
C LEU A 59 -4.27 4.16 -2.48
N VAL A 60 -3.35 4.59 -3.33
CA VAL A 60 -3.66 4.75 -4.75
C VAL A 60 -2.85 3.82 -5.64
N GLY A 61 -1.82 3.17 -5.10
CA GLY A 61 -1.06 2.15 -5.81
C GLY A 61 0.02 1.56 -4.91
N PHE A 62 0.51 0.39 -5.27
CA PHE A 62 1.62 -0.28 -4.60
C PHE A 62 2.52 -0.95 -5.63
N ASP A 63 3.81 -0.71 -5.49
CA ASP A 63 4.89 -1.38 -6.19
C ASP A 63 5.56 -2.35 -5.21
N GLY A 64 5.28 -3.64 -5.43
CA GLY A 64 5.78 -4.73 -4.59
C GLY A 64 7.28 -4.97 -4.73
N GLU A 65 7.86 -4.74 -5.90
CA GLU A 65 9.30 -4.97 -6.13
C GLU A 65 10.13 -3.96 -5.35
N ASN A 66 9.71 -2.69 -5.39
CA ASN A 66 10.43 -1.61 -4.72
C ASN A 66 9.95 -1.36 -3.27
N ASN A 67 8.92 -2.08 -2.80
CA ASN A 67 8.27 -1.87 -1.50
C ASN A 67 7.78 -0.42 -1.31
N VAL A 68 7.16 0.13 -2.35
CA VAL A 68 6.73 1.52 -2.41
C VAL A 68 5.24 1.63 -2.62
N THR A 69 4.57 2.53 -1.90
CA THR A 69 3.15 2.82 -2.11
C THR A 69 2.89 4.30 -2.37
N LEU A 70 1.88 4.59 -3.20
CA LEU A 70 1.33 5.92 -3.37
C LEU A 70 0.21 6.16 -2.37
N VAL A 71 0.37 7.20 -1.56
CA VAL A 71 -0.58 7.61 -0.54
C VAL A 71 -1.13 8.98 -0.88
N ARG A 72 -2.45 9.06 -1.09
CA ARG A 72 -3.18 10.33 -1.23
C ARG A 72 -3.68 10.79 0.13
N THR A 73 -3.44 12.06 0.42
CA THR A 73 -3.84 12.71 1.67
C THR A 73 -4.48 14.06 1.37
N SER A 74 -5.00 14.73 2.41
CA SER A 74 -5.42 16.13 2.31
C SER A 74 -4.27 17.12 2.11
N CYS A 75 -3.01 16.70 2.23
CA CYS A 75 -1.83 17.56 2.06
C CYS A 75 -1.18 17.40 0.68
N GLY A 76 -1.56 16.37 -0.08
CA GLY A 76 -0.93 16.01 -1.35
C GLY A 76 -0.77 14.50 -1.52
N ILE A 77 0.00 14.12 -2.54
CA ILE A 77 0.34 12.72 -2.83
C ILE A 77 1.78 12.45 -2.43
N PHE A 78 2.00 11.33 -1.75
CA PHE A 78 3.28 10.90 -1.25
C PHE A 78 3.63 9.53 -1.84
N LEU A 79 4.87 9.40 -2.27
CA LEU A 79 5.51 8.12 -2.50
C LEU A 79 6.14 7.67 -1.17
N VAL A 80 5.74 6.51 -0.65
CA VAL A 80 6.16 6.00 0.66
C VAL A 80 6.91 4.69 0.48
N HIS A 81 8.18 4.67 0.91
CA HIS A 81 8.98 3.46 0.96
C HIS A 81 8.72 2.77 2.30
N LEU A 82 8.06 1.61 2.27
CA LEU A 82 7.59 0.90 3.46
C LEU A 82 8.72 0.20 4.22
N HIS A 83 9.79 -0.21 3.53
CA HIS A 83 10.94 -0.84 4.18
C HIS A 83 11.81 0.19 4.92
N SER A 84 12.27 1.23 4.21
CA SER A 84 13.13 2.28 4.76
C SER A 84 12.39 3.31 5.60
N MET A 85 11.05 3.28 5.61
CA MET A 85 10.21 4.25 6.32
C MET A 85 10.54 5.70 5.92
N THR A 86 10.76 5.91 4.62
CA THR A 86 11.01 7.23 4.03
C THR A 86 9.90 7.60 3.06
N PHE A 87 9.78 8.90 2.76
CA PHE A 87 8.77 9.37 1.82
C PHE A 87 9.30 10.48 0.91
N LYS A 88 8.67 10.63 -0.24
CA LYS A 88 8.83 11.76 -1.16
C LYS A 88 7.45 12.35 -1.47
N ARG A 89 7.27 13.65 -1.30
CA ARG A 89 6.05 14.32 -1.75
C ARG A 89 6.11 14.52 -3.27
N LEU A 90 5.09 14.05 -3.98
CA LEU A 90 5.00 14.18 -5.43
C LEU A 90 4.24 15.44 -5.84
N CYS A 91 3.21 15.82 -5.07
CA CYS A 91 2.43 17.03 -5.32
C CYS A 91 1.78 17.55 -4.03
N ASN A 92 1.36 18.81 -4.04
CA ASN A 92 0.61 19.44 -2.95
C ASN A 92 -0.90 19.25 -3.14
N SER A 93 -1.70 19.46 -2.09
CA SER A 93 -3.16 19.27 -2.13
C SER A 93 -3.88 20.00 -3.26
N GLY A 94 -3.42 21.20 -3.65
CA GLY A 94 -4.05 21.98 -4.72
C GLY A 94 -3.95 21.31 -6.09
N SER A 95 -2.80 20.70 -6.39
CA SER A 95 -2.54 20.00 -7.65
C SER A 95 -2.93 18.52 -7.61
N ALA A 96 -3.24 17.96 -6.44
CA ALA A 96 -3.65 16.57 -6.31
C ALA A 96 -5.07 16.30 -6.87
N ARG A 97 -5.93 17.32 -6.97
CA ARG A 97 -7.32 17.16 -7.41
C ARG A 97 -7.45 16.69 -8.88
N ASP A 98 -6.50 17.09 -9.71
CA ASP A 98 -6.51 16.79 -11.16
C ASP A 98 -5.66 15.55 -11.52
N ILE A 99 -5.18 14.81 -10.51
CA ILE A 99 -4.38 13.60 -10.73
C ILE A 99 -5.30 12.38 -10.77
N HIS A 100 -5.46 11.83 -11.96
CA HIS A 100 -5.98 10.48 -12.17
C HIS A 100 -4.84 9.47 -12.00
N ILE A 101 -5.00 8.52 -11.07
CA ILE A 101 -4.03 7.46 -10.85
C ILE A 101 -4.56 6.21 -11.52
N TYR A 102 -3.87 5.79 -12.58
CA TYR A 102 -4.11 4.55 -13.28
C TYR A 102 -3.17 3.50 -12.71
N ASN A 103 -3.72 2.49 -12.05
CA ASN A 103 -2.95 1.33 -11.64
C ASN A 103 -2.84 0.41 -12.84
N ALA A 104 -1.66 0.38 -13.48
CA ALA A 104 -1.36 -0.68 -14.43
C ALA A 104 -1.27 -1.99 -13.65
N PHE A 105 -2.20 -2.92 -13.88
CA PHE A 105 -2.04 -4.27 -13.39
C PHE A 105 -0.96 -4.96 -14.21
N SER A 106 0.02 -5.57 -13.54
CA SER A 106 1.16 -6.22 -14.18
C SER A 106 0.79 -7.48 -14.98
N SER A 107 -0.41 -8.04 -14.77
CA SER A 107 -0.95 -9.14 -15.57
C SER A 107 -2.47 -9.22 -15.45
N PHE A 108 -3.16 -9.45 -16.57
CA PHE A 108 -4.44 -10.14 -16.56
C PHE A 108 -4.11 -11.63 -16.67
N TYR A 109 -4.69 -12.47 -15.81
CA TYR A 109 -4.59 -13.91 -16.02
C TYR A 109 -5.44 -14.23 -17.25
N ASP A 110 -4.84 -14.74 -18.32
CA ASP A 110 -5.58 -15.50 -19.32
C ASP A 110 -5.99 -16.82 -18.66
N ALA A 111 -7.28 -17.13 -18.70
CA ALA A 111 -7.88 -18.24 -17.98
C ALA A 111 -7.64 -19.62 -18.64
N ASP A 112 -6.56 -19.80 -19.41
CA ASP A 112 -6.40 -20.96 -20.31
C ASP A 112 -5.07 -21.72 -20.15
N ASP A 113 -4.62 -21.98 -18.91
CA ASP A 113 -3.51 -22.94 -18.67
C ASP A 113 -3.85 -24.00 -17.60
N PHE A 114 -5.11 -24.44 -17.62
CA PHE A 114 -5.48 -25.75 -17.08
C PHE A 114 -6.02 -26.62 -18.20
N LEU A 115 -5.13 -27.35 -18.91
CA LEU A 115 -5.37 -28.69 -19.44
C LEU A 115 -4.04 -29.36 -19.84
#